data_AF-A0A8T2PJ59-F1
#
_entry.id   AF-A0A8T2PJ59-F1
#
_cell.length_a   1.000
_cell.length_b   1.000
_cell.length_c   1.000
_cell.angle_alpha   90.00
_cell.angle_beta   90.00
_cell.angle_gamma   90.00
#
_symmetry.space_group_name_H-M   'P 1'
#
loop_
_entity.id
_entity.type
_entity.pdbx_description
1 polymer ?
#
loop_
_entity_poly.entity_id
_entity_poly.type
_entity_poly.pdbx_seq_one_letter_code
_entity_poly.pdbx_strand_id
1 'polypeptide(L)'
;MTSDYERLDSLEGWVAIKSDIFEETETFKLGFIVQWNIIECKFAVTCHNRTLQRQRRKEPALSDTQTSWAGLFSVSDLKNIHRQFSGVSDVLEPYFPDLGDFEGGNIWDIIFLYRTSNQDETERDLDTPCRQLEKYFCTAIDVCGRKIVLDSLFMQDERDVEEYFENLQEFKRKTMQEQVVKAKDDLRKVLQQHKTADQLVLLLKIYEEEDEAYKELVTTATLFYQYLLQPFRDMRELAMLYKMEILKSLEFEELGPRRIAALEKEAEEWRKRAEDAVSSIQDITVNYFVETSKALAGMLKQMEDDKKRFGQASWASAAPRLERLRFMLAKETLQRMRAKEMCLNRKKQDIRERMRNLADQSEGVETVDQLELQYYEAQLELYDVKFESLKNEELLLVAQIDTVRRQIKGINTLTH
;
A
#
# COMPACT_ATOMS: atom_id res chain seq x y z
N MET A 1 36.45 39.11 18.17
CA MET A 1 35.57 39.31 19.34
C MET A 1 34.92 40.68 19.21
N THR A 2 33.70 40.73 18.71
CA THR A 2 32.70 41.75 19.06
C THR A 2 31.37 41.03 18.90
N SER A 3 30.85 40.59 20.04
CA SER A 3 29.55 39.96 20.20
C SER A 3 28.49 41.03 19.98
N ASP A 4 27.70 40.91 18.93
CA ASP A 4 26.44 41.63 18.82
C ASP A 4 25.49 41.07 19.87
N TYR A 5 25.34 41.80 20.98
CA TYR A 5 24.31 41.52 21.97
C TYR A 5 22.97 41.95 21.39
N GLU A 6 22.12 40.98 21.04
CA GLU A 6 20.71 41.23 20.76
C GLU A 6 20.06 41.91 21.97
N ARG A 7 19.39 43.02 21.69
CA ARG A 7 18.73 43.87 22.68
C ARG A 7 17.44 43.16 23.11
N LEU A 8 17.44 42.60 24.33
CA LEU A 8 16.34 41.82 24.92
C LEU A 8 14.98 42.55 25.03
N ASP A 9 14.94 43.86 24.77
CA ASP A 9 13.71 44.69 24.82
C ASP A 9 13.20 45.12 23.44
N SER A 10 13.57 44.41 22.36
CA SER A 10 12.98 44.69 21.03
C SER A 10 11.55 44.15 20.94
N LEU A 11 10.59 45.04 20.72
CA LEU A 11 9.18 44.71 20.43
C LEU A 11 8.93 44.37 18.93
N GLU A 12 9.98 44.32 18.10
CA GLU A 12 9.86 43.87 16.72
C GLU A 12 9.48 42.38 16.68
N GLY A 13 8.28 42.08 16.18
CA GLY A 13 7.72 40.74 16.07
C GLY A 13 6.53 40.46 17.01
N TRP A 14 6.24 41.36 17.96
CA TRP A 14 5.06 41.23 18.82
C TRP A 14 3.80 41.69 18.08
N VAL A 15 2.80 40.82 18.01
CA VAL A 15 1.47 41.12 17.45
C VAL A 15 0.47 41.24 18.60
N ALA A 16 -0.26 42.36 18.66
CA ALA A 16 -1.29 42.54 19.67
C ALA A 16 -2.44 41.53 19.43
N ILE A 17 -2.59 40.60 20.37
CA ILE A 17 -3.71 39.67 20.44
C ILE A 17 -4.94 40.49 20.84
N LYS A 18 -6.00 40.46 20.02
CA LYS A 18 -7.29 41.08 20.37
C LYS A 18 -7.71 40.60 21.76
N SER A 19 -8.12 41.53 22.63
CA SER A 19 -8.59 41.21 23.99
C SER A 19 -9.79 40.26 24.00
N ASP A 20 -10.53 40.20 22.88
CA ASP A 20 -11.86 39.60 22.80
C ASP A 20 -11.87 38.33 21.91
N ILE A 21 -10.72 37.69 21.63
CA ILE A 21 -10.64 36.51 20.73
C ILE A 21 -11.49 35.33 21.24
N PHE A 22 -11.74 35.28 22.56
CA PHE A 22 -12.52 34.24 23.20
C PHE A 22 -13.93 34.70 23.63
N GLU A 23 -14.30 35.98 23.38
CA GLU A 23 -15.65 36.44 23.65
C GLU A 23 -16.57 36.01 22.49
N GLU A 24 -17.23 34.87 22.68
CA GLU A 24 -18.27 34.40 21.77
C GLU A 24 -19.53 35.28 21.93
N THR A 25 -19.69 36.29 21.07
CA THR A 25 -20.83 37.21 21.09
C THR A 25 -22.16 36.59 20.64
N GLU A 26 -22.15 35.38 20.10
CA GLU A 26 -23.32 34.69 19.56
C GLU A 26 -23.78 33.54 20.46
N THR A 27 -24.99 33.66 21.00
CA THR A 27 -25.62 32.60 21.80
C THR A 27 -26.13 31.49 20.88
N PHE A 28 -25.36 30.42 20.70
CA PHE A 28 -25.83 29.23 19.98
C PHE A 28 -26.63 28.31 20.90
N LYS A 29 -27.77 27.81 20.40
CA LYS A 29 -28.50 26.73 21.08
C LYS A 29 -28.23 25.43 20.34
N LEU A 30 -27.32 24.64 20.90
CA LEU A 30 -27.03 23.29 20.42
C LEU A 30 -28.02 22.31 21.06
N GLY A 31 -28.45 21.32 20.29
CA GLY A 31 -29.30 20.24 20.78
C GLY A 31 -28.70 18.91 20.38
N PHE A 32 -28.52 18.02 21.36
CA PHE A 32 -28.06 16.66 21.14
C PHE A 32 -29.25 15.71 21.03
N ILE A 33 -29.10 14.70 20.19
CA ILE A 33 -29.94 13.51 20.15
C ILE A 33 -29.01 12.31 20.22
N VAL A 34 -29.24 11.42 21.17
CA VAL A 34 -28.43 10.21 21.37
C VAL A 34 -29.33 8.99 21.24
N GLN A 35 -28.86 7.99 20.49
CA GLN A 35 -29.58 6.73 20.33
C GLN A 35 -28.62 5.54 20.35
N TRP A 36 -29.04 4.42 20.91
CA TRP A 36 -28.27 3.17 20.87
C TRP A 36 -28.42 2.47 19.51
N ASN A 37 -27.30 2.21 18.83
CA ASN A 37 -27.23 1.39 17.63
C ASN A 37 -26.90 -0.06 18.02
N ILE A 38 -27.90 -0.94 17.89
CA ILE A 38 -27.81 -2.36 18.24
C ILE A 38 -26.85 -3.13 17.31
N ILE A 39 -26.73 -2.71 16.04
CA ILE A 39 -25.89 -3.41 15.04
C ILE A 39 -24.42 -3.18 15.35
N GLU A 40 -24.04 -1.92 15.58
CA GLU A 40 -22.66 -1.52 15.85
C GLU A 40 -22.27 -1.60 17.33
N CYS A 41 -23.24 -1.87 18.21
CA CYS A 41 -23.08 -1.80 19.68
C CYS A 41 -22.44 -0.47 20.14
N LYS A 42 -22.94 0.65 19.60
CA LYS A 42 -22.41 2.01 19.85
C LYS A 42 -23.54 3.04 20.01
N PHE A 43 -23.24 4.17 20.64
CA PHE A 43 -24.14 5.32 20.74
C PHE A 43 -24.00 6.21 19.50
N ALA A 44 -25.08 6.39 18.75
CA ALA A 44 -25.20 7.40 17.71
C ALA A 44 -25.52 8.75 18.37
N VAL A 45 -24.57 9.67 18.37
CA VAL A 45 -24.72 11.02 18.91
C VAL A 45 -24.79 11.99 17.75
N THR A 46 -25.86 12.76 17.70
CA THR A 46 -26.04 13.84 16.72
C THR A 46 -26.19 15.17 17.44
N CYS A 47 -25.59 16.21 16.89
CA CYS A 47 -25.65 17.58 17.42
C CYS A 47 -26.18 18.52 16.34
N HIS A 48 -27.16 19.35 16.70
CA HIS A 48 -27.78 20.30 15.79
C HIS A 48 -27.70 21.72 16.33
N ASN A 49 -27.29 22.66 15.48
CA ASN A 49 -27.33 24.08 15.78
C ASN A 49 -28.76 24.63 15.54
N ARG A 50 -29.60 24.65 16.57
CA ARG A 50 -31.01 25.04 16.46
C ARG A 50 -31.18 26.53 16.14
N THR A 51 -30.20 27.36 16.50
CA THR A 51 -30.14 28.79 16.16
C THR A 51 -29.93 29.03 14.67
N LEU A 52 -28.95 28.35 14.06
CA LEU A 52 -28.69 28.45 12.62
C LEU A 52 -29.74 27.73 11.76
N GLN A 53 -30.27 26.58 12.22
CA GLN A 53 -31.35 25.89 11.50
C GLN A 53 -32.63 26.75 11.41
N ARG A 54 -32.95 27.55 12.43
CA ARG A 54 -34.10 28.47 12.41
C ARG A 54 -33.86 29.69 11.51
N GLN A 55 -32.62 30.19 11.43
CA GLN A 55 -32.25 31.29 10.53
C GLN A 55 -32.25 30.84 9.07
N ARG A 56 -31.68 29.67 8.74
CA ARG A 56 -31.70 29.08 7.39
C ARG A 56 -33.12 28.83 6.85
N ARG A 57 -34.07 28.46 7.71
CA ARG A 57 -35.49 28.32 7.32
C ARG A 57 -36.16 29.65 6.97
N LYS A 58 -35.62 30.79 7.45
CA LYS A 58 -36.14 32.13 7.15
C LYS A 58 -35.42 32.78 5.97
N GLU A 59 -34.11 32.55 5.80
CA GLU A 59 -33.30 33.05 4.68
C GLU A 59 -32.25 31.99 4.25
N PRO A 60 -32.41 31.34 3.09
CA PRO A 60 -31.51 30.25 2.66
C PRO A 60 -30.17 30.71 2.07
N ALA A 61 -29.85 32.00 2.07
CA ALA A 61 -28.73 32.57 1.30
C ALA A 61 -27.47 32.93 2.10
N LEU A 62 -27.38 32.61 3.40
CA LEU A 62 -26.22 32.94 4.23
C LEU A 62 -25.37 31.71 4.56
N SER A 63 -24.15 31.68 4.01
CA SER A 63 -22.92 30.99 4.47
C SER A 63 -22.93 29.45 4.59
N ASP A 64 -21.80 28.86 4.22
CA ASP A 64 -21.50 27.42 4.18
C ASP A 64 -21.12 26.83 5.56
N THR A 65 -21.64 27.42 6.64
CA THR A 65 -21.30 27.03 8.01
C THR A 65 -21.97 25.70 8.36
N GLN A 66 -21.20 24.71 8.82
CA GLN A 66 -21.69 23.40 9.23
C GLN A 66 -22.81 23.53 10.29
N THR A 67 -24.00 22.99 10.00
CA THR A 67 -25.20 23.18 10.85
C THR A 67 -25.58 21.94 11.68
N SER A 68 -24.90 20.82 11.46
CA SER A 68 -25.12 19.56 12.17
C SER A 68 -23.87 18.68 12.17
N TRP A 69 -23.67 17.95 13.27
CA TRP A 69 -22.61 16.95 13.47
C TRP A 69 -23.23 15.61 13.86
N ALA A 70 -22.57 14.51 13.52
CA ALA A 70 -23.00 13.16 13.87
C ALA A 70 -21.77 12.25 14.04
N GLY A 71 -21.83 11.34 15.01
CA GLY A 71 -20.75 10.38 15.28
C GLY A 71 -21.25 9.15 16.02
N LEU A 72 -20.49 8.06 15.96
CA LEU A 72 -20.75 6.80 16.66
C LEU A 72 -19.69 6.57 17.74
N PHE A 73 -20.11 6.38 18.98
CA PHE A 73 -19.20 6.29 20.13
C PHE A 73 -19.43 5.00 20.91
N SER A 74 -18.35 4.28 21.19
CA SER A 74 -18.36 3.19 22.16
C SER A 74 -18.43 3.71 23.59
N VAL A 75 -18.75 2.86 24.56
CA VAL A 75 -18.73 3.23 25.99
C VAL A 75 -17.33 3.70 26.42
N SER A 76 -16.27 3.07 25.90
CA SER A 76 -14.89 3.51 26.14
C SER A 76 -14.60 4.89 25.59
N ASP A 77 -15.12 5.22 24.40
CA ASP A 77 -14.93 6.55 23.80
C ASP A 77 -15.60 7.62 24.65
N LEU A 78 -16.84 7.37 25.09
CA LEU A 78 -17.59 8.27 25.97
C LEU A 78 -16.90 8.47 27.33
N LYS A 79 -16.33 7.42 27.92
CA LYS A 79 -15.53 7.52 29.15
C LYS A 79 -14.25 8.35 28.94
N ASN A 80 -13.60 8.22 27.79
CA ASN A 80 -12.41 9.00 27.46
C ASN A 80 -12.76 10.49 27.23
N ILE A 81 -13.85 10.76 26.49
CA ILE A 81 -14.39 12.11 26.31
C ILE A 81 -14.77 12.73 27.66
N HIS A 82 -15.39 11.95 28.55
CA HIS A 82 -15.69 12.40 29.91
C HIS A 82 -14.43 12.79 30.67
N ARG A 83 -13.35 11.99 30.64
CA ARG A 83 -12.08 12.37 31.27
C ARG A 83 -11.51 13.67 30.71
N GLN A 84 -11.66 13.92 29.41
CA GLN A 84 -11.23 15.18 28.80
C GLN A 84 -12.06 16.36 29.33
N PHE A 85 -13.39 16.21 29.42
CA PHE A 85 -14.26 17.26 29.98
C PHE A 85 -13.99 17.51 31.46
N SER A 86 -13.79 16.46 32.26
CA SER A 86 -13.43 16.59 33.67
C SER A 86 -12.07 17.26 33.86
N GLY A 87 -11.11 17.05 32.95
CA GLY A 87 -9.83 17.74 32.98
C GLY A 87 -9.91 19.24 32.65
N VAL A 88 -11.00 19.68 32.01
CA VAL A 88 -11.27 21.11 31.73
C VAL A 88 -12.08 21.74 32.86
N SER A 89 -13.01 20.98 33.46
CA SER A 89 -13.81 21.42 34.61
C SER A 89 -14.21 20.25 35.49
N ASP A 90 -13.74 20.26 36.74
CA ASP A 90 -14.01 19.24 37.76
C ASP A 90 -15.52 19.13 38.09
N VAL A 91 -16.32 20.14 37.75
CA VAL A 91 -17.77 20.18 38.02
C VAL A 91 -18.52 19.07 37.29
N LEU A 92 -18.00 18.56 36.16
CA LEU A 92 -18.65 17.52 35.35
C LEU A 92 -18.39 16.08 35.84
N GLU A 93 -17.41 15.87 36.72
CA GLU A 93 -16.98 14.56 37.21
C GLU A 93 -18.15 13.69 37.75
N PRO A 94 -19.08 14.19 38.59
CA PRO A 94 -20.14 13.35 39.17
C PRO A 94 -21.37 13.16 38.25
N TYR A 95 -21.40 13.79 37.08
CA TYR A 95 -22.61 13.83 36.22
C TYR A 95 -22.56 12.88 35.02
N PHE A 96 -21.49 12.11 34.86
CA PHE A 96 -21.42 11.13 33.78
C PHE A 96 -22.38 9.96 34.04
N PRO A 97 -23.24 9.59 33.07
CA PRO A 97 -24.19 8.50 33.26
C PRO A 97 -23.48 7.15 33.40
N ASP A 98 -24.09 6.26 34.18
CA ASP A 98 -23.63 4.87 34.24
C ASP A 98 -24.02 4.16 32.94
N LEU A 99 -23.01 3.62 32.25
CA LEU A 99 -23.15 2.90 30.98
C LEU A 99 -22.77 1.42 31.13
N GLY A 100 -22.67 0.90 32.35
CA GLY A 100 -22.25 -0.47 32.65
C GLY A 100 -23.07 -1.54 31.91
N ASP A 101 -24.37 -1.28 31.71
CA ASP A 101 -25.28 -2.18 30.97
C ASP A 101 -24.93 -2.33 29.48
N PHE A 102 -24.10 -1.43 28.93
CA PHE A 102 -23.65 -1.42 27.53
C PHE A 102 -22.20 -1.89 27.38
N GLU A 103 -21.48 -2.12 28.48
CA GLU A 103 -20.08 -2.60 28.47
C GLU A 103 -19.97 -4.09 28.14
N GLY A 104 -21.09 -4.83 28.21
CA GLY A 104 -21.15 -6.28 28.04
C GLY A 104 -21.91 -6.73 26.79
N GLY A 105 -21.44 -6.37 25.59
CA GLY A 105 -21.81 -7.07 24.37
C GLY A 105 -21.04 -8.38 24.26
N ASN A 106 -21.50 -9.44 24.94
CA ASN A 106 -20.84 -10.74 24.82
C ASN A 106 -20.97 -11.21 23.37
N ILE A 107 -19.87 -11.57 22.71
CA ILE A 107 -19.86 -12.05 21.30
C ILE A 107 -20.88 -13.20 21.09
N TRP A 108 -21.17 -13.93 22.16
CA TRP A 108 -22.19 -14.98 22.21
C TRP A 108 -23.63 -14.48 22.00
N ASP A 109 -23.97 -13.24 22.38
CA ASP A 109 -25.31 -12.68 22.18
C ASP A 109 -25.58 -12.41 20.69
N ILE A 110 -24.55 -12.00 19.94
CA ILE A 110 -24.66 -11.78 18.48
C ILE A 110 -24.81 -13.12 17.72
N ILE A 111 -24.16 -14.18 18.20
CA ILE A 111 -24.19 -15.51 17.57
C ILE A 111 -25.52 -16.25 17.85
N PHE A 112 -26.18 -16.00 18.99
CA PHE A 112 -27.36 -16.76 19.43
C PHE A 112 -28.69 -15.98 19.44
N LEU A 113 -28.78 -14.82 18.76
CA LEU A 113 -29.99 -13.99 18.63
C LEU A 113 -31.27 -14.69 18.08
N TYR A 114 -31.18 -15.95 17.65
CA TYR A 114 -32.34 -16.75 17.21
C TYR A 114 -32.80 -17.84 18.19
N ARG A 115 -32.25 -17.96 19.41
CA ARG A 115 -32.61 -19.09 20.29
C ARG A 115 -33.01 -18.81 21.74
N THR A 116 -33.34 -17.57 22.10
CA THR A 116 -33.94 -17.27 23.41
C THR A 116 -35.31 -16.60 23.23
N SER A 117 -36.20 -17.23 22.48
CA SER A 117 -37.64 -16.95 22.53
C SER A 117 -38.24 -17.66 23.75
N ASN A 118 -37.81 -17.29 24.96
CA ASN A 118 -38.45 -17.58 26.24
C ASN A 118 -37.60 -16.99 27.39
N GLN A 119 -37.79 -15.71 27.69
CA GLN A 119 -37.83 -15.19 29.05
C GLN A 119 -38.32 -13.74 28.99
N ASP A 120 -39.36 -13.50 29.78
CA ASP A 120 -40.12 -12.28 30.07
C ASP A 120 -39.54 -10.92 29.66
N GLU A 121 -40.45 -10.07 29.19
CA GLU A 121 -40.31 -8.64 28.94
C GLU A 121 -39.57 -7.91 30.08
N THR A 122 -38.26 -7.79 29.96
CA THR A 122 -37.59 -6.55 30.33
C THR A 122 -37.16 -5.89 29.03
N GLU A 123 -37.97 -4.97 28.51
CA GLU A 123 -37.44 -3.93 27.64
C GLU A 123 -36.22 -3.35 28.38
N ARG A 124 -35.00 -3.73 27.97
CA ARG A 124 -33.80 -3.08 28.47
C ARG A 124 -34.00 -1.60 28.20
N ASP A 125 -33.94 -0.77 29.23
CA ASP A 125 -34.18 0.65 29.11
C ASP A 125 -33.00 1.31 28.37
N LEU A 126 -33.04 1.25 27.04
CA LEU A 126 -32.03 1.84 26.17
C LEU A 126 -32.20 3.37 26.11
N ASP A 127 -33.38 3.88 26.44
CA ASP A 127 -33.76 5.28 26.27
C ASP A 127 -33.27 6.16 27.42
N THR A 128 -33.33 5.70 28.66
CA THR A 128 -32.92 6.49 29.83
C THR A 128 -31.44 6.88 29.78
N PRO A 129 -30.48 5.97 29.51
CA PRO A 129 -29.05 6.31 29.36
C PRO A 129 -28.79 7.26 28.19
N CYS A 130 -29.49 7.09 27.07
CA CYS A 130 -29.41 8.01 25.93
C CYS A 130 -29.86 9.43 26.31
N ARG A 131 -30.99 9.58 27.01
CA ARG A 131 -31.48 10.88 27.49
C ARG A 131 -30.57 11.51 28.54
N GLN A 132 -29.90 10.69 29.36
CA GLN A 132 -28.91 11.18 30.31
C GLN A 132 -27.66 11.70 29.59
N LEU A 133 -27.19 10.99 28.55
CA LEU A 133 -26.10 11.44 27.69
C LEU A 133 -26.45 12.75 26.95
N GLU A 134 -27.67 12.88 26.42
CA GLU A 134 -28.13 14.14 25.82
C GLU A 134 -28.02 15.32 26.80
N LYS A 135 -28.49 15.14 28.03
CA LYS A 135 -28.43 16.16 29.09
C LYS A 135 -26.99 16.44 29.52
N TYR A 136 -26.18 15.40 29.64
CA TYR A 136 -24.77 15.52 29.97
C TYR A 136 -24.03 16.37 28.94
N PHE A 137 -24.21 16.10 27.64
CA PHE A 137 -23.58 16.91 26.59
C PHE A 137 -24.09 18.34 26.53
N CYS A 138 -25.39 18.57 26.77
CA CYS A 138 -25.92 19.93 26.92
C CYS A 138 -25.23 20.67 28.07
N THR A 139 -25.09 20.01 29.23
CA THR A 139 -24.44 20.59 30.41
C THR A 139 -22.94 20.80 30.19
N ALA A 140 -22.28 19.90 29.47
CA ALA A 140 -20.87 20.02 29.11
C ALA A 140 -20.61 21.25 28.23
N ILE A 141 -21.54 21.63 27.34
CA ILE A 141 -21.40 22.87 26.57
C ILE A 141 -21.42 24.09 27.49
N ASP A 142 -22.35 24.11 28.46
CA ASP A 142 -22.50 25.24 29.37
C ASP A 142 -21.28 25.40 30.29
N VAL A 143 -20.57 24.30 30.60
CA VAL A 143 -19.43 24.28 31.51
C VAL A 143 -18.07 24.38 30.80
N CYS A 144 -17.85 23.57 29.75
CA CYS A 144 -16.56 23.50 29.03
C CYS A 144 -16.53 24.40 27.78
N GLY A 145 -17.66 24.95 27.37
CA GLY A 145 -17.78 25.74 26.15
C GLY A 145 -18.00 24.89 24.89
N ARG A 146 -18.73 25.46 23.94
CA ARG A 146 -19.17 24.76 22.71
C ARG A 146 -18.01 24.17 21.90
N LYS A 147 -16.90 24.91 21.80
CA LYS A 147 -15.79 24.55 20.92
C LYS A 147 -15.10 23.29 21.43
N ILE A 148 -14.79 23.26 22.73
CA ILE A 148 -14.17 22.09 23.37
C ILE A 148 -15.06 20.85 23.22
N VAL A 149 -16.37 20.98 23.46
CA VAL A 149 -17.30 19.85 23.36
C VAL A 149 -17.45 19.34 21.92
N LEU A 150 -17.60 20.24 20.94
CA LEU A 150 -17.72 19.84 19.54
C LEU A 150 -16.41 19.28 18.99
N ASP A 151 -15.26 19.84 19.39
CA ASP A 151 -13.95 19.34 18.97
C ASP A 151 -13.69 17.95 19.56
N SER A 152 -13.95 17.73 20.85
CA SER A 152 -13.78 16.42 21.48
C SER A 152 -14.74 15.34 20.96
N LEU A 153 -15.97 15.71 20.55
CA LEU A 153 -16.94 14.76 20.02
C LEU A 153 -16.76 14.49 18.52
N PHE A 154 -16.55 15.53 17.71
CA PHE A 154 -16.69 15.44 16.26
C PHE A 154 -15.45 15.83 15.47
N MET A 155 -14.39 16.39 16.09
CA MET A 155 -13.10 16.62 15.42
C MET A 155 -12.18 15.39 15.54
N GLN A 156 -12.74 14.21 15.30
CA GLN A 156 -11.98 13.10 14.75
C GLN A 156 -12.32 13.03 13.27
N ASP A 157 -11.65 13.86 12.48
CA ASP A 157 -11.58 13.63 11.03
C ASP A 157 -10.98 12.22 10.88
N GLU A 158 -11.70 11.26 10.29
CA GLU A 158 -11.23 9.90 9.94
C GLU A 158 -10.00 9.92 8.99
N ARG A 159 -9.36 11.07 8.81
CA ARG A 159 -8.19 11.32 8.00
C ARG A 159 -6.94 11.59 8.84
N ASP A 160 -7.08 12.02 10.10
CA ASP A 160 -5.94 12.35 10.99
C ASP A 160 -5.50 11.17 11.87
N VAL A 161 -6.36 10.17 12.09
CA VAL A 161 -6.00 8.99 12.91
C VAL A 161 -5.10 8.04 12.11
N GLU A 162 -5.37 7.84 10.82
CA GLU A 162 -4.51 7.12 9.86
C GLU A 162 -3.12 7.77 9.69
N GLU A 163 -2.98 9.08 9.93
CA GLU A 163 -1.68 9.76 9.84
C GLU A 163 -0.80 9.48 11.08
N TYR A 164 -1.42 9.10 12.22
CA TYR A 164 -0.71 8.84 13.47
C TYR A 164 -0.28 7.38 13.66
N PHE A 165 -0.95 6.43 13.00
CA PHE A 165 -0.58 5.02 13.03
C PHE A 165 0.19 4.63 11.76
N GLU A 166 1.45 4.20 11.91
CA GLU A 166 2.14 3.52 10.80
C GLU A 166 1.27 2.34 10.34
N ASN A 167 0.81 2.37 9.09
CA ASN A 167 0.08 1.26 8.50
C ASN A 167 0.95 0.00 8.64
N LEU A 168 0.44 -1.03 9.33
CA LEU A 168 1.17 -2.27 9.60
C LEU A 168 1.72 -2.92 8.31
N GLN A 169 1.03 -2.73 7.18
CA GLN A 169 1.48 -3.20 5.87
C GLN A 169 2.68 -2.39 5.38
N GLU A 170 2.72 -1.09 5.62
CA GLU A 170 3.85 -0.23 5.28
C GLU A 170 5.07 -0.51 6.16
N PHE A 171 4.86 -0.68 7.46
CA PHE A 171 5.91 -1.12 8.37
C PHE A 171 6.48 -2.48 7.91
N LYS A 172 5.63 -3.47 7.66
CA LYS A 172 6.04 -4.80 7.18
C LYS A 172 6.77 -4.72 5.84
N ARG A 173 6.27 -3.92 4.88
CA ARG A 173 6.91 -3.65 3.59
C ARG A 173 8.32 -3.11 3.80
N LYS A 174 8.47 -2.08 4.66
CA LYS A 174 9.74 -1.43 4.96
C LYS A 174 10.71 -2.40 5.62
N THR A 175 10.28 -3.18 6.61
CA THR A 175 11.11 -4.20 7.26
C THR A 175 11.61 -5.25 6.27
N MET A 176 10.74 -5.77 5.39
CA MET A 176 11.14 -6.74 4.38
C MET A 176 12.10 -6.13 3.35
N GLN A 177 11.89 -4.87 2.95
CA GLN A 177 12.81 -4.14 2.08
C GLN A 177 14.19 -3.95 2.73
N GLU A 178 14.24 -3.60 4.02
CA GLU A 178 15.48 -3.48 4.78
C GLU A 178 16.23 -4.81 4.88
N GLN A 179 15.51 -5.93 5.01
CA GLN A 179 16.11 -7.27 4.98
C GLN A 179 16.77 -7.58 3.63
N VAL A 180 16.13 -7.22 2.50
CA VAL A 180 16.73 -7.38 1.17
C VAL A 180 17.98 -6.51 1.02
N VAL A 181 17.93 -5.26 1.46
CA VAL A 181 19.10 -4.35 1.45
C VAL A 181 20.24 -4.92 2.31
N LYS A 182 19.94 -5.45 3.49
CA LYS A 182 20.92 -6.08 4.36
C LYS A 182 21.56 -7.30 3.71
N ALA A 183 20.78 -8.21 3.14
CA ALA A 183 21.30 -9.40 2.45
C ALA A 183 22.22 -9.03 1.27
N LYS A 184 21.86 -7.96 0.55
CA LYS A 184 22.68 -7.40 -0.53
C LYS A 184 23.99 -6.79 -0.03
N ASP A 185 23.95 -6.08 1.10
CA ASP A 185 25.15 -5.53 1.72
C ASP A 185 26.07 -6.63 2.24
N ASP A 186 25.51 -7.70 2.81
CA ASP A 186 26.29 -8.84 3.26
C ASP A 186 26.97 -9.56 2.08
N LEU A 187 26.27 -9.78 0.96
CA LEU A 187 26.88 -10.28 -0.28
C LEU A 187 28.01 -9.37 -0.78
N ARG A 188 27.82 -8.03 -0.76
CA ARG A 188 28.87 -7.07 -1.14
C ARG A 188 30.09 -7.14 -0.23
N LYS A 189 29.90 -7.34 1.08
CA LYS A 189 31.00 -7.48 2.03
C LYS A 189 31.83 -8.72 1.72
N VAL A 190 31.19 -9.86 1.42
CA VAL A 190 31.89 -11.09 1.03
C VAL A 190 32.69 -10.88 -0.26
N LEU A 191 32.07 -10.28 -1.30
CA LEU A 191 32.74 -9.93 -2.56
C LEU A 191 34.01 -9.07 -2.36
N GLN A 192 34.01 -8.17 -1.37
CA GLN A 192 35.18 -7.31 -1.09
C GLN A 192 36.37 -8.09 -0.53
N GLN A 193 36.15 -9.24 0.11
CA GLN A 193 37.20 -10.08 0.71
C GLN A 193 38.11 -10.73 -0.36
N HIS A 194 37.70 -10.74 -1.63
CA HIS A 194 38.51 -11.26 -2.75
C HIS A 194 39.82 -10.51 -2.89
N LYS A 195 39.84 -9.22 -2.53
CA LYS A 195 41.03 -8.37 -2.59
C LYS A 195 42.11 -8.79 -1.60
N THR A 196 41.72 -9.42 -0.49
CA THR A 196 42.63 -9.88 0.57
C THR A 196 43.03 -11.34 0.44
N ALA A 197 42.41 -12.09 -0.48
CA ALA A 197 42.71 -13.50 -0.70
C ALA A 197 43.85 -13.67 -1.72
N ASP A 198 45.05 -13.98 -1.24
CA ASP A 198 46.24 -14.20 -2.08
C ASP A 198 46.38 -15.66 -2.56
N GLN A 199 45.69 -16.59 -1.90
CA GLN A 199 45.73 -18.02 -2.21
C GLN A 199 44.39 -18.50 -2.75
N LEU A 200 44.42 -19.33 -3.79
CA LEU A 200 43.21 -19.89 -4.39
C LEU A 200 42.39 -20.71 -3.38
N VAL A 201 43.03 -21.39 -2.42
CA VAL A 201 42.32 -22.16 -1.37
C VAL A 201 41.46 -21.26 -0.50
N LEU A 202 41.93 -20.06 -0.16
CA LEU A 202 41.12 -19.07 0.57
C LEU A 202 39.99 -18.56 -0.29
N LEU A 203 40.26 -18.30 -1.57
CA LEU A 203 39.26 -17.80 -2.51
C LEU A 203 38.13 -18.81 -2.77
N LEU A 204 38.44 -20.12 -2.80
CA LEU A 204 37.42 -21.17 -2.91
C LEU A 204 36.47 -21.17 -1.71
N LYS A 205 36.96 -20.89 -0.50
CA LYS A 205 36.09 -20.73 0.70
C LYS A 205 35.21 -19.49 0.58
N ILE A 206 35.78 -18.37 0.16
CA ILE A 206 35.01 -17.14 -0.05
C ILE A 206 33.92 -17.37 -1.11
N TYR A 207 34.22 -18.08 -2.19
CA TYR A 207 33.23 -18.44 -3.20
C TYR A 207 32.05 -19.27 -2.66
N GLU A 208 32.28 -20.16 -1.69
CA GLU A 208 31.20 -20.90 -1.01
C GLU A 208 30.34 -19.94 -0.16
N GLU A 209 30.99 -19.03 0.58
CA GLU A 209 30.31 -18.00 1.37
C GLU A 209 29.50 -17.04 0.48
N GLU A 210 30.03 -16.66 -0.69
CA GLU A 210 29.34 -15.85 -1.69
C GLU A 210 28.09 -16.53 -2.22
N ASP A 211 28.17 -17.83 -2.50
CA ASP A 211 27.05 -18.60 -3.04
C ASP A 211 25.91 -18.69 -2.00
N GLU A 212 26.23 -18.89 -0.72
CA GLU A 212 25.24 -18.87 0.37
C GLU A 212 24.68 -17.47 0.61
N ALA A 213 25.51 -16.42 0.59
CA ALA A 213 25.04 -15.03 0.71
C ALA A 213 24.12 -14.64 -0.46
N TYR A 214 24.43 -15.09 -1.69
CA TYR A 214 23.57 -14.88 -2.85
C TYR A 214 22.24 -15.62 -2.71
N LYS A 215 22.26 -16.88 -2.22
CA LYS A 215 21.05 -17.65 -1.97
C LYS A 215 20.14 -16.96 -0.94
N GLU A 216 20.72 -16.43 0.14
CA GLU A 216 19.96 -15.67 1.14
C GLU A 216 19.35 -14.38 0.56
N LEU A 217 20.10 -13.66 -0.28
CA LEU A 217 19.56 -12.52 -1.03
C LEU A 217 18.38 -12.93 -1.92
N VAL A 218 18.49 -14.02 -2.66
CA VAL A 218 17.39 -14.52 -3.50
C VAL A 218 16.19 -14.91 -2.65
N THR A 219 16.39 -15.58 -1.52
CA THR A 219 15.31 -15.98 -0.61
C THR A 219 14.58 -14.77 -0.03
N THR A 220 15.31 -13.81 0.55
CA THR A 220 14.75 -12.58 1.12
C THR A 220 14.05 -11.73 0.06
N ALA A 221 14.67 -11.56 -1.13
CA ALA A 221 14.05 -10.86 -2.25
C ALA A 221 12.77 -11.58 -2.71
N THR A 222 12.80 -12.91 -2.84
CA THR A 222 11.61 -13.70 -3.24
C THR A 222 10.45 -13.46 -2.28
N LEU A 223 10.69 -13.52 -0.98
CA LEU A 223 9.65 -13.27 0.03
C LEU A 223 9.10 -11.85 -0.07
N PHE A 224 9.96 -10.85 -0.20
CA PHE A 224 9.57 -9.45 -0.35
C PHE A 224 8.72 -9.20 -1.60
N TYR A 225 9.18 -9.68 -2.76
CA TYR A 225 8.48 -9.48 -4.02
C TYR A 225 7.18 -10.31 -4.08
N GLN A 226 7.12 -11.50 -3.47
CA GLN A 226 5.86 -12.23 -3.30
C GLN A 226 4.86 -11.44 -2.47
N TYR A 227 5.30 -10.81 -1.38
CA TYR A 227 4.47 -9.94 -0.57
C TYR A 227 3.94 -8.73 -1.37
N LEU A 228 4.80 -8.07 -2.16
CA LEU A 228 4.38 -6.96 -3.03
C LEU A 228 3.41 -7.38 -4.14
N LEU A 229 3.56 -8.60 -4.68
CA LEU A 229 2.71 -9.10 -5.75
C LEU A 229 1.31 -9.48 -5.26
N GLN A 230 1.15 -9.84 -3.99
CA GLN A 230 -0.09 -10.43 -3.48
C GLN A 230 -1.33 -9.56 -3.69
N PRO A 231 -1.34 -8.26 -3.32
CA PRO A 231 -2.53 -7.41 -3.50
C PRO A 231 -2.99 -7.32 -4.96
N PHE A 232 -2.06 -7.30 -5.90
CA PHE A 232 -2.38 -7.25 -7.33
C PHE A 232 -2.86 -8.60 -7.87
N ARG A 233 -2.34 -9.72 -7.33
CA ARG A 233 -2.85 -11.05 -7.67
C ARG A 233 -4.30 -11.21 -7.21
N ASP A 234 -4.58 -10.80 -5.98
CA ASP A 234 -5.91 -10.82 -5.39
C ASP A 234 -6.85 -9.89 -6.17
N MET A 235 -6.40 -8.67 -6.50
CA MET A 235 -7.21 -7.72 -7.26
C MET A 235 -7.53 -8.23 -8.67
N ARG A 236 -6.57 -8.85 -9.35
CA ARG A 236 -6.78 -9.47 -10.66
C ARG A 236 -7.81 -10.59 -10.58
N GLU A 237 -7.71 -11.47 -9.58
CA GLU A 237 -8.64 -12.57 -9.38
C GLU A 237 -10.05 -12.06 -9.06
N LEU A 238 -10.16 -11.15 -8.10
CA LEU A 238 -11.41 -10.52 -7.70
C LEU A 238 -12.11 -9.82 -8.87
N ALA A 239 -11.37 -9.02 -9.63
CA ALA A 239 -11.89 -8.31 -10.78
C ALA A 239 -12.38 -9.25 -11.89
N MET A 240 -11.66 -10.36 -12.14
CA MET A 240 -12.09 -11.37 -13.09
C MET A 240 -13.34 -12.12 -12.62
N LEU A 241 -13.48 -12.41 -11.32
CA LEU A 241 -14.67 -13.04 -10.74
C LEU A 241 -15.90 -12.14 -10.87
N TYR A 242 -15.82 -10.87 -10.45
CA TYR A 242 -16.95 -9.93 -10.58
C TYR A 242 -17.35 -9.72 -12.04
N LYS A 243 -16.38 -9.53 -12.94
CA LYS A 243 -16.66 -9.42 -14.37
C LYS A 243 -17.39 -10.65 -14.89
N MET A 244 -16.93 -11.86 -14.52
CA MET A 244 -17.56 -13.11 -14.95
C MET A 244 -18.99 -13.22 -14.44
N GLU A 245 -19.25 -12.84 -13.19
CA GLU A 245 -20.59 -12.87 -12.62
C GLU A 245 -21.55 -11.90 -13.30
N ILE A 246 -21.07 -10.69 -13.62
CA ILE A 246 -21.82 -9.72 -14.41
C ILE A 246 -22.16 -10.28 -15.79
N LEU A 247 -21.19 -10.89 -16.48
CA LEU A 247 -21.43 -11.48 -17.81
C LEU A 247 -22.46 -12.61 -17.77
N LYS A 248 -22.48 -13.44 -16.71
CA LYS A 248 -23.54 -14.43 -16.53
C LYS A 248 -24.90 -13.78 -16.33
N SER A 249 -25.01 -12.73 -15.51
CA SER A 249 -26.28 -12.02 -15.33
C SER A 249 -26.80 -11.45 -16.67
N LEU A 250 -25.89 -10.95 -17.52
CA LEU A 250 -26.23 -10.45 -18.85
C LEU A 250 -26.69 -11.55 -19.83
N GLU A 251 -26.20 -12.77 -19.66
CA GLU A 251 -26.53 -13.91 -20.53
C GLU A 251 -27.82 -14.63 -20.11
N PHE A 252 -28.04 -14.80 -18.79
CA PHE A 252 -29.07 -15.69 -18.27
C PHE A 252 -30.28 -14.98 -17.65
N GLU A 253 -30.20 -13.68 -17.32
CA GLU A 253 -31.31 -12.95 -16.70
C GLU A 253 -32.05 -12.07 -17.73
N GLU A 254 -33.38 -12.03 -17.62
CA GLU A 254 -34.20 -11.10 -18.40
C GLU A 254 -34.11 -9.69 -17.81
N LEU A 255 -33.14 -8.92 -18.30
CA LEU A 255 -32.82 -7.58 -17.79
C LEU A 255 -33.36 -6.47 -18.68
N GLY A 256 -33.78 -5.37 -18.06
CA GLY A 256 -34.19 -4.16 -18.78
C GLY A 256 -32.99 -3.42 -19.40
N PRO A 257 -33.18 -2.62 -20.47
CA PRO A 257 -32.09 -2.01 -21.25
C PRO A 257 -31.20 -1.07 -20.43
N ARG A 258 -31.76 -0.37 -19.44
CA ARG A 258 -30.98 0.48 -18.53
C ARG A 258 -30.07 -0.32 -17.59
N ARG A 259 -30.52 -1.51 -17.16
CA ARG A 259 -29.74 -2.39 -16.29
C ARG A 259 -28.63 -3.09 -17.07
N ILE A 260 -28.91 -3.51 -18.30
CA ILE A 260 -27.92 -4.05 -19.24
C ILE A 260 -26.78 -3.04 -19.43
N ALA A 261 -27.08 -1.80 -19.83
CA ALA A 261 -26.06 -0.77 -20.04
C ALA A 261 -25.24 -0.45 -18.78
N ALA A 262 -25.86 -0.48 -17.60
CA ALA A 262 -25.15 -0.29 -16.34
C ALA A 262 -24.19 -1.44 -16.02
N LEU A 263 -24.61 -2.69 -16.23
CA LEU A 263 -23.80 -3.88 -16.02
C LEU A 263 -22.66 -3.99 -17.05
N GLU A 264 -22.90 -3.64 -18.31
CA GLU A 264 -21.84 -3.56 -19.33
C GLU A 264 -20.75 -2.56 -18.93
N LYS A 265 -21.15 -1.39 -18.44
CA LYS A 265 -20.20 -0.40 -17.91
C LYS A 265 -19.43 -0.93 -16.70
N GLU A 266 -20.11 -1.61 -15.77
CA GLU A 266 -19.48 -2.19 -14.60
C GLU A 266 -18.48 -3.31 -14.97
N ALA A 267 -18.84 -4.18 -15.91
CA ALA A 267 -17.95 -5.22 -16.43
C ALA A 267 -16.69 -4.64 -17.07
N GLU A 268 -16.83 -3.52 -17.77
CA GLU A 268 -15.74 -2.77 -18.37
C GLU A 268 -14.82 -2.12 -17.31
N GLU A 269 -15.37 -1.57 -16.23
CA GLU A 269 -14.59 -1.07 -15.09
C GLU A 269 -13.81 -2.19 -14.41
N TRP A 270 -14.42 -3.36 -14.18
CA TRP A 270 -13.73 -4.53 -13.64
C TRP A 270 -12.65 -5.06 -14.58
N ARG A 271 -12.88 -5.03 -15.91
CA ARG A 271 -11.85 -5.38 -16.90
C ARG A 271 -10.62 -4.48 -16.75
N LYS A 272 -10.81 -3.16 -16.68
CA LYS A 272 -9.71 -2.20 -16.51
C LYS A 272 -8.93 -2.44 -15.21
N ARG A 273 -9.63 -2.65 -14.08
CA ARG A 273 -8.98 -2.98 -12.79
C ARG A 273 -8.14 -4.25 -12.88
N ALA A 274 -8.59 -5.28 -13.61
CA ALA A 274 -7.80 -6.49 -13.83
C ALA A 274 -6.55 -6.23 -14.68
N GLU A 275 -6.67 -5.40 -15.72
CA GLU A 275 -5.55 -5.00 -16.59
C GLU A 275 -4.50 -4.16 -15.85
N ASP A 276 -4.92 -3.22 -15.00
CA ASP A 276 -4.03 -2.42 -14.15
C ASP A 276 -3.29 -3.30 -13.14
N ALA A 277 -3.98 -4.28 -12.56
CA ALA A 277 -3.38 -5.25 -11.64
C ALA A 277 -2.35 -6.15 -12.35
N VAL A 278 -2.67 -6.66 -13.55
CA VAL A 278 -1.71 -7.41 -14.39
C VAL A 278 -0.50 -6.55 -14.73
N SER A 279 -0.72 -5.27 -15.01
CA SER A 279 0.35 -4.34 -15.35
C SER A 279 1.33 -4.14 -14.19
N SER A 280 0.79 -3.95 -13.00
CA SER A 280 1.56 -3.83 -11.75
C SER A 280 2.34 -5.12 -11.43
N ILE A 281 1.73 -6.30 -11.65
CA ILE A 281 2.41 -7.60 -11.49
C ILE A 281 3.63 -7.70 -12.41
N GLN A 282 3.51 -7.30 -13.68
CA GLN A 282 4.60 -7.34 -14.64
C GLN A 282 5.75 -6.42 -14.23
N ASP A 283 5.45 -5.18 -13.82
CA ASP A 283 6.45 -4.19 -13.43
C ASP A 283 7.23 -4.62 -12.18
N ILE A 284 6.52 -5.15 -11.18
CA ILE A 284 7.13 -5.70 -9.95
C ILE A 284 8.02 -6.91 -10.29
N THR A 285 7.58 -7.76 -11.22
CA THR A 285 8.36 -8.93 -11.67
C THR A 285 9.65 -8.53 -12.36
N VAL A 286 9.63 -7.47 -13.19
CA VAL A 286 10.86 -6.92 -13.79
C VAL A 286 11.83 -6.47 -12.71
N ASN A 287 11.35 -5.75 -11.69
CA ASN A 287 12.19 -5.25 -10.60
C ASN A 287 12.87 -6.39 -9.81
N TYR A 288 12.15 -7.46 -9.51
CA TYR A 288 12.72 -8.67 -8.89
C TYR A 288 13.91 -9.21 -9.70
N PHE A 289 13.72 -9.44 -11.00
CA PHE A 289 14.78 -9.98 -11.84
C PHE A 289 15.94 -9.00 -12.06
N VAL A 290 15.68 -7.68 -12.05
CA VAL A 290 16.74 -6.66 -12.07
C VAL A 290 17.63 -6.79 -10.83
N GLU A 291 17.05 -6.98 -9.64
CA GLU A 291 17.82 -7.13 -8.42
C GLU A 291 18.69 -8.40 -8.40
N THR A 292 18.10 -9.57 -8.69
CA THR A 292 18.83 -10.85 -8.66
C THR A 292 19.89 -10.94 -9.76
N SER A 293 19.55 -10.56 -10.99
CA SER A 293 20.51 -10.54 -12.11
C SER A 293 21.68 -9.57 -11.88
N LYS A 294 21.45 -8.43 -11.23
CA LYS A 294 22.51 -7.47 -10.91
C LYS A 294 23.52 -8.05 -9.92
N ALA A 295 23.04 -8.80 -8.92
CA ALA A 295 23.91 -9.49 -7.97
C ALA A 295 24.74 -10.58 -8.66
N LEU A 296 24.12 -11.43 -9.49
CA LEU A 296 24.83 -12.44 -10.30
C LEU A 296 25.87 -11.82 -11.24
N ALA A 297 25.53 -10.72 -11.91
CA ALA A 297 26.46 -10.02 -12.80
C ALA A 297 27.67 -9.47 -12.03
N GLY A 298 27.46 -9.01 -10.79
CA GLY A 298 28.53 -8.59 -9.89
C GLY A 298 29.47 -9.73 -9.52
N MET A 299 28.92 -10.87 -9.09
CA MET A 299 29.70 -12.07 -8.75
C MET A 299 30.47 -12.63 -9.95
N LEU A 300 29.82 -12.70 -11.11
CA LEU A 300 30.45 -13.16 -12.34
C LEU A 300 31.63 -12.28 -12.72
N LYS A 301 31.44 -10.96 -12.70
CA LYS A 301 32.51 -9.99 -13.02
C LYS A 301 33.69 -10.14 -12.06
N GLN A 302 33.42 -10.25 -10.76
CA GLN A 302 34.47 -10.43 -9.76
C GLN A 302 35.27 -11.71 -10.01
N MET A 303 34.58 -12.82 -10.30
CA MET A 303 35.23 -14.10 -10.58
C MET A 303 36.01 -14.10 -11.91
N GLU A 304 35.56 -13.35 -12.92
CA GLU A 304 36.32 -13.13 -14.16
C GLU A 304 37.60 -12.31 -13.93
N ASP A 305 37.57 -11.36 -13.01
CA ASP A 305 38.76 -10.61 -12.59
C ASP A 305 39.71 -11.49 -11.78
N ASP A 306 39.19 -12.37 -10.92
CA ASP A 306 40.02 -13.34 -10.20
C ASP A 306 40.68 -14.35 -11.12
N LYS A 307 40.00 -14.80 -12.18
CA LYS A 307 40.59 -15.69 -13.19
C LYS A 307 41.88 -15.13 -13.78
N LYS A 308 41.99 -13.80 -13.94
CA LYS A 308 43.20 -13.15 -14.48
C LYS A 308 44.39 -13.22 -13.52
N ARG A 309 44.15 -13.42 -12.22
CA ARG A 309 45.18 -13.46 -11.16
C ARG A 309 45.83 -14.85 -11.03
N PHE A 310 45.20 -15.90 -11.53
CA PHE A 310 45.66 -17.29 -11.37
C PHE A 310 45.99 -17.96 -12.71
N GLY A 311 47.00 -18.82 -12.70
CA GLY A 311 47.34 -19.65 -13.86
C GLY A 311 46.28 -20.70 -14.18
N GLN A 312 46.25 -21.19 -15.42
CA GLN A 312 45.22 -22.12 -15.92
C GLN A 312 45.11 -23.42 -15.09
N ALA A 313 46.23 -23.97 -14.64
CA ALA A 313 46.25 -25.20 -13.84
C ALA A 313 45.63 -24.99 -12.45
N SER A 314 45.95 -23.87 -11.78
CA SER A 314 45.38 -23.53 -10.48
C SER A 314 43.87 -23.25 -10.62
N TRP A 315 43.49 -22.47 -11.65
CA TRP A 315 42.10 -22.07 -11.90
C TRP A 315 41.16 -23.24 -12.24
N ALA A 316 41.69 -24.40 -12.64
CA ALA A 316 40.87 -25.56 -13.02
C ALA A 316 39.86 -25.97 -11.93
N SER A 317 40.19 -25.77 -10.65
CA SER A 317 39.29 -26.03 -9.51
C SER A 317 38.12 -25.04 -9.40
N ALA A 318 38.31 -23.78 -9.82
CA ALA A 318 37.29 -22.72 -9.77
C ALA A 318 36.48 -22.62 -11.07
N ALA A 319 37.00 -23.13 -12.19
CA ALA A 319 36.35 -23.07 -13.50
C ALA A 319 34.87 -23.56 -13.52
N PRO A 320 34.50 -24.67 -12.84
CA PRO A 320 33.11 -25.13 -12.82
C PRO A 320 32.13 -24.12 -12.20
N ARG A 321 32.56 -23.41 -11.14
CA ARG A 321 31.72 -22.37 -10.52
C ARG A 321 31.52 -21.18 -11.47
N LEU A 322 32.56 -20.77 -12.21
CA LEU A 322 32.47 -19.69 -13.19
C LEU A 322 31.45 -20.03 -14.29
N GLU A 323 31.49 -21.25 -14.81
CA GLU A 323 30.53 -21.74 -15.80
C GLU A 323 29.10 -21.77 -15.25
N ARG A 324 28.93 -22.22 -14.00
CA ARG A 324 27.64 -22.20 -13.30
C ARG A 324 27.10 -20.79 -13.13
N LEU A 325 27.93 -19.82 -12.73
CA LEU A 325 27.51 -18.40 -12.61
C LEU A 325 27.07 -17.82 -13.95
N ARG A 326 27.79 -18.12 -15.05
CA ARG A 326 27.37 -17.71 -16.40
C ARG A 326 26.03 -18.29 -16.79
N PHE A 327 25.83 -19.58 -16.52
CA PHE A 327 24.57 -20.26 -16.79
C PHE A 327 23.41 -19.66 -15.98
N MET A 328 23.61 -19.44 -14.68
CA MET A 328 22.60 -18.82 -13.81
C MET A 328 22.27 -17.40 -14.27
N LEU A 329 23.29 -16.58 -14.58
CA LEU A 329 23.08 -15.22 -15.07
C LEU A 329 22.32 -15.20 -16.40
N ALA A 330 22.65 -16.11 -17.33
CA ALA A 330 21.96 -16.19 -18.61
C ALA A 330 20.48 -16.56 -18.43
N LYS A 331 20.18 -17.53 -17.57
CA LYS A 331 18.81 -17.92 -17.22
C LYS A 331 18.02 -16.76 -16.61
N GLU A 332 18.61 -16.06 -15.64
CA GLU A 332 17.94 -14.97 -14.93
C GLU A 332 17.74 -13.75 -15.83
N THR A 333 18.73 -13.44 -16.66
CA THR A 333 18.65 -12.38 -17.66
C THR A 333 17.56 -12.67 -18.69
N LEU A 334 17.41 -13.93 -19.11
CA LEU A 334 16.34 -14.34 -20.02
C LEU A 334 14.94 -14.12 -19.40
N GLN A 335 14.76 -14.46 -18.12
CA GLN A 335 13.50 -14.18 -17.42
C GLN A 335 13.23 -12.67 -17.32
N ARG A 336 14.26 -11.88 -17.00
CA ARG A 336 14.19 -10.41 -17.00
C ARG A 336 13.77 -9.87 -18.37
N MET A 337 14.37 -10.35 -19.45
CA MET A 337 14.07 -9.90 -20.82
C MET A 337 12.62 -10.22 -21.20
N ARG A 338 12.14 -11.43 -20.90
CA ARG A 338 10.74 -11.82 -21.15
C ARG A 338 9.74 -10.95 -20.38
N ALA A 339 10.05 -10.64 -19.12
CA ALA A 339 9.24 -9.72 -18.32
C ALA A 339 9.25 -8.29 -18.90
N LYS A 340 10.43 -7.79 -19.30
CA LYS A 340 10.58 -6.45 -19.90
C LYS A 340 9.87 -6.36 -21.26
N GLU A 341 9.93 -7.40 -22.08
CA GLU A 341 9.23 -7.49 -23.36
C GLU A 341 7.72 -7.32 -23.19
N MET A 342 7.10 -7.98 -22.20
CA MET A 342 5.68 -7.79 -21.91
C MET A 342 5.33 -6.34 -21.58
N CYS A 343 6.14 -5.68 -20.74
CA CYS A 343 5.94 -4.29 -20.35
C CYS A 343 6.10 -3.32 -21.55
N LEU A 344 7.09 -3.56 -22.42
CA LEU A 344 7.29 -2.75 -23.62
C LEU A 344 6.18 -2.95 -24.65
N ASN A 345 5.69 -4.18 -24.84
CA ASN A 345 4.55 -4.43 -25.73
C ASN A 345 3.29 -3.73 -25.24
N ARG A 346 3.03 -3.75 -23.92
CA ARG A 346 1.94 -2.97 -23.28
C ARG A 346 2.10 -1.48 -23.54
N LYS A 347 3.27 -0.89 -23.24
CA LYS A 347 3.57 0.53 -23.51
C LYS A 347 3.31 0.90 -24.98
N LYS A 348 3.69 0.05 -25.92
CA LYS A 348 3.42 0.27 -27.35
C LYS A 348 1.94 0.23 -27.69
N GLN A 349 1.18 -0.66 -27.07
CA GLN A 349 -0.28 -0.71 -27.24
C GLN A 349 -0.93 0.56 -26.68
N ASP A 350 -0.53 1.01 -25.49
CA ASP A 350 -1.05 2.23 -24.87
C ASP A 350 -0.80 3.46 -25.76
N ILE A 351 0.40 3.57 -26.34
CA ILE A 351 0.74 4.65 -27.28
C ILE A 351 -0.15 4.60 -28.53
N ARG A 352 -0.37 3.40 -29.10
CA ARG A 352 -1.27 3.23 -30.27
C ARG A 352 -2.72 3.60 -29.95
N GLU A 353 -3.21 3.27 -28.76
CA GLU A 353 -4.55 3.64 -28.32
C GLU A 353 -4.68 5.15 -28.15
N ARG A 354 -3.68 5.82 -27.55
CA ARG A 354 -3.62 7.28 -27.45
C ARG A 354 -3.61 7.96 -28.81
N MET A 355 -2.80 7.45 -29.76
CA MET A 355 -2.78 7.95 -31.14
C MET A 355 -4.15 7.81 -31.82
N ARG A 356 -4.84 6.68 -31.61
CA ARG A 356 -6.18 6.46 -32.18
C ARG A 356 -7.20 7.44 -31.62
N ASN A 357 -7.20 7.67 -30.31
CA ASN A 357 -8.12 8.60 -29.67
C ASN A 357 -7.88 10.06 -30.10
N LEU A 358 -6.64 10.41 -30.44
CA LEU A 358 -6.28 11.73 -30.99
C LEU A 358 -6.67 11.88 -32.45
N ALA A 359 -6.67 10.79 -33.25
CA ALA A 359 -7.13 10.85 -34.64
C ALA A 359 -8.62 11.25 -34.75
N ASP A 360 -9.41 11.02 -33.70
CA ASP A 360 -10.81 11.43 -33.60
C ASP A 360 -10.97 12.91 -33.16
N GLN A 361 -9.87 13.61 -32.80
CA GLN A 361 -9.85 15.00 -32.33
C GLN A 361 -9.06 15.88 -33.32
N SER A 362 -9.63 17.02 -33.74
CA SER A 362 -9.10 17.84 -34.85
C SER A 362 -7.82 18.67 -34.54
N GLU A 363 -7.25 18.54 -33.34
CA GLU A 363 -6.06 19.30 -32.93
C GLU A 363 -4.97 18.37 -32.38
N GLY A 364 -3.73 18.53 -32.88
CA GLY A 364 -2.55 18.05 -32.18
C GLY A 364 -1.45 17.36 -33.01
N VAL A 365 -1.02 17.93 -34.15
CA VAL A 365 0.13 17.39 -34.92
C VAL A 365 1.37 17.23 -34.03
N GLU A 366 1.68 18.21 -33.18
CA GLU A 366 2.81 18.15 -32.23
C GLU A 366 2.66 17.04 -31.17
N THR A 367 1.42 16.69 -30.80
CA THR A 367 1.16 15.59 -29.85
C THR A 367 1.31 14.22 -30.51
N VAL A 368 0.99 14.13 -31.80
CA VAL A 368 1.18 12.91 -32.60
C VAL A 368 2.67 12.65 -32.82
N ASP A 369 3.46 13.67 -33.19
CA ASP A 369 4.91 13.54 -33.37
C ASP A 369 5.61 13.05 -32.10
N GLN A 370 5.20 13.55 -30.92
CA GLN A 370 5.73 13.09 -29.63
C GLN A 370 5.38 11.64 -29.35
N LEU A 371 4.14 11.22 -29.63
CA LEU A 371 3.73 9.82 -29.46
C LEU A 371 4.45 8.90 -30.46
N GLU A 372 4.68 9.36 -31.69
CA GLU A 372 5.46 8.61 -32.68
C GLU A 372 6.88 8.38 -32.20
N LEU A 373 7.54 9.43 -31.68
CA LEU A 373 8.87 9.29 -31.10
C LEU A 373 8.89 8.27 -29.96
N GLN A 374 7.95 8.35 -29.00
CA GLN A 374 7.84 7.40 -27.89
C GLN A 374 7.60 5.96 -28.38
N TYR A 375 6.83 5.79 -29.46
CA TYR A 375 6.58 4.49 -30.05
C TYR A 375 7.86 3.90 -30.66
N TYR A 376 8.64 4.71 -31.38
CA TYR A 376 9.91 4.28 -31.96
C TYR A 376 10.97 4.01 -30.89
N GLU A 377 11.05 4.81 -29.83
CA GLU A 377 11.91 4.54 -28.68
C GLU A 377 11.56 3.20 -28.02
N ALA A 378 10.28 2.95 -27.74
CA ALA A 378 9.83 1.67 -27.19
C ALA A 378 10.10 0.50 -28.16
N GLN A 379 10.07 0.74 -29.48
CA GLN A 379 10.41 -0.26 -30.48
C GLN A 379 11.91 -0.58 -30.53
N LEU A 380 12.77 0.43 -30.41
CA LEU A 380 14.23 0.23 -30.31
C LEU A 380 14.57 -0.56 -29.04
N GLU A 381 14.00 -0.18 -27.90
CA GLU A 381 14.18 -0.94 -26.64
C GLU A 381 13.70 -2.39 -26.77
N LEU A 382 12.62 -2.65 -27.50
CA LEU A 382 12.12 -4.00 -27.73
C LEU A 382 13.11 -4.82 -28.56
N TYR A 383 13.78 -4.21 -29.55
CA TYR A 383 14.83 -4.88 -30.31
C TYR A 383 16.06 -5.19 -29.45
N ASP A 384 16.47 -4.28 -28.56
CA ASP A 384 17.55 -4.53 -27.61
C ASP A 384 17.22 -5.70 -26.67
N VAL A 385 15.99 -5.74 -26.16
CA VAL A 385 15.51 -6.85 -25.31
C VAL A 385 15.51 -8.17 -26.07
N LYS A 386 15.05 -8.19 -27.33
CA LYS A 386 15.05 -9.39 -28.17
C LYS A 386 16.46 -9.87 -28.49
N PHE A 387 17.36 -8.93 -28.81
CA PHE A 387 18.76 -9.24 -29.05
C PHE A 387 19.41 -9.89 -27.81
N GLU A 388 19.23 -9.28 -26.65
CA GLU A 388 19.77 -9.82 -25.40
C GLU A 388 19.11 -11.17 -25.03
N SER A 389 17.81 -11.35 -25.30
CA SER A 389 17.12 -12.64 -25.14
C SER A 389 17.77 -13.72 -26.00
N LEU A 390 17.96 -13.47 -27.29
CA LEU A 390 18.57 -14.42 -28.23
C LEU A 390 20.00 -14.78 -27.83
N LYS A 391 20.80 -13.80 -27.39
CA LYS A 391 22.16 -14.03 -26.90
C LYS A 391 22.17 -14.96 -25.68
N ASN A 392 21.26 -14.77 -24.73
CA ASN A 392 21.17 -15.63 -23.55
C ASN A 392 20.63 -17.03 -23.89
N GLU A 393 19.69 -17.14 -24.82
CA GLU A 393 19.20 -18.43 -25.33
C GLU A 393 20.29 -19.22 -26.05
N GLU A 394 21.09 -18.56 -26.90
CA GLU A 394 22.26 -19.16 -27.55
C GLU A 394 23.24 -19.72 -26.51
N LEU A 395 23.61 -18.93 -25.50
CA LEU A 395 24.52 -19.37 -24.43
C LEU A 395 24.00 -20.62 -23.70
N LEU A 396 22.70 -20.65 -23.39
CA LEU A 396 22.06 -21.79 -22.72
C LEU A 396 22.03 -23.03 -23.62
N LEU A 397 21.71 -22.87 -24.92
CA LEU A 397 21.70 -23.96 -25.90
C LEU A 397 23.10 -24.53 -26.13
N VAL A 398 24.12 -23.68 -26.24
CA VAL A 398 25.53 -24.12 -26.38
C VAL A 398 25.95 -24.95 -25.15
N ALA A 399 25.62 -24.51 -23.95
CA ALA A 399 25.91 -25.26 -22.73
C ALA A 399 25.20 -26.64 -22.70
N GLN A 400 23.97 -26.71 -23.20
CA GLN A 400 23.24 -27.97 -23.35
C GLN A 400 23.90 -28.90 -24.37
N ILE A 401 24.28 -28.37 -25.54
CA ILE A 401 24.99 -29.11 -26.59
C ILE A 401 26.28 -29.71 -26.04
N ASP A 402 27.08 -28.93 -25.30
CA ASP A 402 28.34 -29.42 -24.73
C ASP A 402 28.14 -30.47 -23.64
N THR A 403 27.02 -30.41 -22.92
CA THR A 403 26.63 -31.45 -21.95
C THR A 403 26.27 -32.75 -22.67
N VAL A 404 25.43 -32.69 -23.71
CA VAL A 404 25.05 -33.85 -24.50
C VAL A 404 26.27 -34.47 -25.21
N ARG A 405 27.16 -33.65 -25.78
CA ARG A 405 28.41 -34.12 -26.39
C ARG A 405 29.29 -34.88 -25.40
N ARG A 406 29.39 -34.41 -24.15
CA ARG A 406 30.12 -35.12 -23.08
C ARG A 406 29.46 -36.45 -22.72
N GLN A 407 28.14 -36.50 -22.63
CA GLN A 407 27.40 -37.74 -22.37
C GLN A 407 27.61 -38.76 -23.50
N ILE A 408 27.52 -38.35 -24.76
CA ILE A 408 27.77 -39.23 -25.92
C ILE A 408 29.20 -39.77 -25.89
N LYS A 409 30.20 -38.92 -25.65
CA LYS A 409 31.59 -39.36 -25.51
C LYS A 409 31.76 -40.36 -24.36
N GLY A 410 31.12 -40.11 -23.21
CA GLY A 410 31.14 -41.00 -22.05
C GLY A 410 30.51 -42.37 -22.30
N ILE A 411 29.40 -42.41 -23.05
CA ILE A 411 28.75 -43.66 -23.48
C ILE A 411 29.68 -44.43 -24.44
N ASN A 412 30.26 -43.75 -25.42
CA ASN A 412 31.17 -44.37 -26.39
C ASN A 412 32.44 -44.93 -25.74
N THR A 413 32.92 -44.35 -24.63
CA THR A 413 34.04 -44.87 -23.85
C THR A 413 33.70 -46.05 -22.94
N LEU A 414 32.41 -46.31 -22.66
CA LEU A 414 31.94 -47.46 -21.87
C LEU A 414 31.58 -48.67 -22.74
N THR A 415 31.38 -48.45 -24.05
CA THR A 415 31.07 -49.49 -25.05
C THR A 415 32.29 -50.08 -25.75
N HIS A 416 33.49 -49.61 -25.42
CA HIS A 416 34.79 -50.16 -25.80
C HIS A 416 35.50 -50.66 -24.56
#